data_AF-A0A951NK62-F1
#
_entry.id   AF-A0A951NK62-F1
#
_cell.length_a   1.000
_cell.length_b   1.000
_cell.length_c   1.000
_cell.angle_alpha   90.00
_cell.angle_beta   90.00
_cell.angle_gamma   90.00
#
_symmetry.space_group_name_H-M   'P 1'
#
loop_
_entity.id
_entity.type
_entity.pdbx_description
1 polymer ?
#
loop_
_entity_poly.entity_id
_entity_poly.type
_entity_poly.pdbx_seq_one_letter_code
_entity_poly.pdbx_strand_id
1 'polypeptide(L)'
;MRHLTIETLARIADGPATEEERAHLTECAECATELAALEDQTAALADLPPPAAPPAVWRRVEAALAAGHPADALRRRRAYVRRALQAAAAVAVFAGGAAVGAGFERNPASSEAHLPMDDPRSETATVATAEPRPERPNPVETAEEPPVALPRPVVVRRAAVEEPPPADPEAALREAAARYRDALARFTEERGAAASEDPTSRLAALEGILHTTRAALDEVPDDPVLEGFYRSALAQREAILSDVTITTAQAVY
;
A
#
# COMPACT_ATOMS: atom_id res chain seq x y z
N MET A 1 37.22 3.92 -11.96
CA MET A 1 35.75 3.80 -12.08
C MET A 1 35.19 3.51 -10.69
N ARG A 2 34.05 4.07 -10.31
CA ARG A 2 33.47 3.83 -8.97
C ARG A 2 32.64 2.54 -9.05
N HIS A 3 32.76 1.68 -8.04
CA HIS A 3 31.98 0.45 -7.92
C HIS A 3 30.49 0.77 -7.68
N LEU A 4 29.61 -0.15 -8.06
CA LEU A 4 28.21 -0.10 -7.67
C LEU A 4 28.09 -0.27 -6.14
N THR A 5 27.11 0.39 -5.54
CA THR A 5 26.86 0.23 -4.10
C THR A 5 26.22 -1.13 -3.82
N ILE A 6 26.34 -1.60 -2.59
CA ILE A 6 25.77 -2.89 -2.18
C ILE A 6 24.24 -2.91 -2.34
N GLU A 7 23.58 -1.77 -2.13
CA GLU A 7 22.14 -1.61 -2.32
C GLU A 7 21.74 -1.75 -3.79
N THR A 8 22.55 -1.21 -4.71
CA THR A 8 22.35 -1.41 -6.15
C THR A 8 22.54 -2.86 -6.54
N LEU A 9 23.59 -3.52 -6.04
CA LEU A 9 23.83 -4.95 -6.31
C LEU A 9 22.70 -5.84 -5.76
N ALA A 10 22.21 -5.56 -4.54
CA ALA A 10 21.07 -6.28 -3.97
C ALA A 10 19.80 -6.11 -4.81
N ARG A 11 19.52 -4.89 -5.27
CA ARG A 11 18.38 -4.63 -6.19
C ARG A 11 18.52 -5.40 -7.51
N ILE A 12 19.75 -5.56 -8.01
CA ILE A 12 20.02 -6.36 -9.22
C ILE A 12 19.88 -7.86 -8.92
N ALA A 13 20.24 -8.35 -7.73
CA ALA A 13 20.02 -9.75 -7.39
C ALA A 13 18.53 -10.12 -7.36
N ASP A 14 17.65 -9.19 -6.93
CA ASP A 14 16.20 -9.40 -6.86
C ASP A 14 15.46 -9.10 -8.18
N GLY A 15 16.14 -8.57 -9.21
CA GLY A 15 15.46 -8.06 -10.40
C GLY A 15 16.37 -7.71 -11.58
N PRO A 16 15.86 -7.10 -12.65
CA PRO A 16 16.69 -6.81 -13.82
C PRO A 16 17.68 -5.66 -13.56
N ALA A 17 18.91 -5.83 -14.04
CA ALA A 17 19.87 -4.74 -14.19
C ALA A 17 19.51 -3.83 -15.38
N THR A 18 19.79 -2.54 -15.26
CA THR A 18 19.75 -1.61 -16.40
C THR A 18 20.87 -1.92 -17.40
N GLU A 19 20.82 -1.31 -18.58
CA GLU A 19 21.87 -1.50 -19.59
C GLU A 19 23.24 -1.03 -19.09
N GLU A 20 23.28 0.12 -18.43
CA GLU A 20 24.50 0.74 -17.91
C GLU A 20 25.13 -0.10 -16.79
N GLU A 21 24.30 -0.64 -15.90
CA GLU A 21 24.75 -1.55 -14.85
C GLU A 21 25.29 -2.85 -15.41
N ARG A 22 24.66 -3.39 -16.47
CA ARG A 22 25.14 -4.60 -17.12
C ARG A 22 26.47 -4.38 -17.81
N ALA A 23 26.66 -3.25 -18.48
CA ALA A 23 27.94 -2.85 -19.03
C ALA A 23 29.01 -2.76 -17.93
N HIS A 24 28.69 -2.13 -16.79
CA HIS A 24 29.61 -2.07 -15.65
C HIS A 24 29.98 -3.47 -15.13
N LEU A 25 29.01 -4.37 -14.97
CA LEU A 25 29.24 -5.74 -14.50
C LEU A 25 30.11 -6.56 -15.45
N THR A 26 30.08 -6.26 -16.77
CA THR A 26 31.00 -6.90 -17.72
C THR A 26 32.43 -6.38 -17.61
N GLU A 27 32.63 -5.15 -17.14
CA GLU A 27 33.94 -4.50 -17.03
C GLU A 27 34.57 -4.61 -15.63
N CYS A 28 33.76 -4.80 -14.58
CA CYS A 28 34.18 -4.81 -13.18
C CYS A 28 33.99 -6.20 -12.53
N ALA A 29 35.07 -6.98 -12.47
CA ALA A 29 35.07 -8.33 -11.89
C ALA A 29 34.70 -8.37 -10.40
N GLU A 30 35.02 -7.32 -9.64
CA GLU A 30 34.68 -7.23 -8.21
C GLU A 30 33.17 -7.12 -8.02
N CYS A 31 32.50 -6.20 -8.73
CA CYS A 31 31.04 -6.08 -8.67
C CYS A 31 30.34 -7.33 -9.19
N ALA A 32 30.87 -7.99 -10.22
CA ALA A 32 30.32 -9.26 -10.72
C ALA A 32 30.44 -10.40 -9.68
N THR A 33 31.57 -10.46 -8.95
CA THR A 33 31.78 -11.46 -7.90
C THR A 33 30.86 -11.22 -6.71
N GLU A 34 30.72 -9.97 -6.28
CA GLU A 34 29.81 -9.61 -5.19
C GLU A 34 28.34 -9.87 -5.56
N LEU A 35 27.93 -9.59 -6.80
CA LEU A 35 26.59 -9.93 -7.28
C LEU A 35 26.35 -11.44 -7.27
N ALA A 36 27.28 -12.24 -7.80
CA ALA A 36 27.16 -13.70 -7.77
C ALA A 36 27.05 -14.23 -6.33
N ALA A 37 27.82 -13.66 -5.40
CA ALA A 37 27.73 -14.04 -3.99
C ALA A 37 26.37 -13.71 -3.35
N LEU A 38 25.71 -12.62 -3.76
CA LEU A 38 24.36 -12.29 -3.33
C LEU A 38 23.32 -13.23 -3.96
N GLU A 39 23.44 -13.52 -5.26
CA GLU A 39 22.55 -14.45 -5.97
C GLU A 39 22.62 -15.87 -5.38
N ASP A 40 23.82 -16.36 -5.05
CA ASP A 40 24.03 -17.64 -4.39
C ASP A 40 23.35 -17.70 -3.01
N GLN A 41 23.41 -16.61 -2.24
CA GLN A 41 22.73 -16.52 -0.94
C GLN A 41 21.20 -16.54 -1.11
N THR A 42 20.67 -15.79 -2.07
CA THR A 42 19.23 -15.79 -2.37
C THR A 42 18.75 -17.16 -2.82
N ALA A 43 19.52 -17.86 -3.67
CA ALA A 43 19.23 -19.22 -4.09
C ALA A 43 19.21 -20.20 -2.91
N ALA A 44 20.23 -20.13 -2.03
CA ALA A 44 20.29 -20.98 -0.84
C ALA A 44 19.12 -20.76 0.12
N LEU A 45 18.60 -19.53 0.22
CA LEU A 45 17.40 -19.22 1.00
C LEU A 45 16.12 -19.71 0.33
N ALA A 46 16.05 -19.64 -1.01
CA ALA A 46 14.91 -20.11 -1.78
C ALA A 46 14.73 -21.64 -1.71
N ASP A 47 15.83 -22.38 -1.52
CA ASP A 47 15.83 -23.85 -1.37
C ASP A 47 15.30 -24.33 -0.01
N LEU A 48 15.10 -23.43 0.96
CA LEU A 48 14.56 -23.80 2.26
C LEU A 48 13.09 -24.26 2.12
N PRO A 49 12.64 -25.26 2.91
CA PRO A 49 11.25 -25.69 2.90
C PRO A 49 10.32 -24.51 3.18
N PRO A 50 9.33 -24.23 2.31
CA PRO A 50 8.41 -23.14 2.54
C PRO A 50 7.60 -23.42 3.82
N PRO A 51 7.37 -22.42 4.68
CA PRO A 51 6.47 -22.60 5.82
C PRO A 51 5.07 -22.93 5.30
N ALA A 52 4.39 -23.86 5.97
CA ALA A 52 3.03 -24.23 5.59
C ALA A 52 2.10 -23.02 5.75
N ALA A 53 1.56 -22.52 4.62
CA ALA A 53 0.59 -21.45 4.65
C ALA A 53 -0.74 -21.94 5.27
N PRO A 54 -1.43 -21.14 6.10
CA PRO A 54 -2.72 -21.52 6.63
C PRO A 54 -3.74 -21.75 5.49
N PRO A 55 -4.54 -22.85 5.51
CA PRO A 55 -5.45 -23.18 4.40
C PRO A 55 -6.45 -22.07 4.03
N ALA A 56 -6.85 -21.24 5.00
CA ALA A 56 -7.74 -20.10 4.78
C ALA A 56 -7.10 -19.00 3.91
N VAL A 57 -5.77 -18.83 3.98
CA VAL A 57 -5.04 -17.90 3.12
C VAL A 57 -5.05 -18.41 1.69
N TRP A 58 -4.75 -19.70 1.48
CA TRP A 58 -4.73 -20.29 0.15
C TRP A 58 -6.08 -20.21 -0.56
N ARG A 59 -7.17 -20.55 0.14
CA ARG A 59 -8.53 -20.40 -0.40
C ARG A 59 -8.87 -18.96 -0.80
N ARG A 60 -8.39 -17.95 -0.06
CA ARG A 60 -8.58 -16.54 -0.43
C ARG A 60 -7.82 -16.18 -1.69
N VAL A 61 -6.59 -16.66 -1.84
CA VAL A 61 -5.78 -16.44 -3.04
C VAL A 61 -6.43 -17.10 -4.25
N GLU A 62 -6.88 -18.36 -4.12
CA GLU A 62 -7.60 -19.07 -5.18
C GLU A 62 -8.89 -18.33 -5.57
N ALA A 63 -9.68 -17.87 -4.59
CA ALA A 63 -10.89 -17.09 -4.84
C ALA A 63 -10.58 -15.76 -5.54
N ALA A 64 -9.51 -15.06 -5.14
CA ALA A 64 -9.09 -13.81 -5.76
C ALA A 64 -8.59 -14.01 -7.20
N LEU A 65 -7.82 -15.08 -7.45
CA LEU A 65 -7.37 -15.45 -8.80
C LEU A 65 -8.55 -15.86 -9.68
N ALA A 66 -9.51 -16.62 -9.14
CA ALA A 66 -10.73 -17.01 -9.86
C ALA A 66 -11.64 -15.82 -10.18
N ALA A 67 -11.72 -14.83 -9.28
CA ALA A 67 -12.45 -13.57 -9.53
C ALA A 67 -11.81 -12.74 -10.66
N GLY A 68 -10.54 -12.99 -10.97
CA GLY A 68 -9.76 -12.29 -11.97
C GLY A 68 -9.33 -10.89 -11.51
N HIS A 69 -8.52 -10.22 -12.33
CA HIS A 69 -7.99 -8.92 -11.96
C HIS A 69 -9.12 -7.87 -11.92
N PRO A 70 -9.22 -7.02 -10.88
CA PRO A 70 -10.27 -6.00 -10.77
C PRO A 70 -10.28 -5.04 -11.98
N ALA A 71 -9.10 -4.78 -12.55
CA ALA A 71 -8.95 -4.00 -13.77
C ALA A 71 -9.70 -4.61 -14.98
N ASP A 72 -9.82 -5.94 -15.06
CA ASP A 72 -10.52 -6.61 -16.15
C ASP A 72 -12.04 -6.46 -16.02
N ALA A 73 -12.57 -6.48 -14.80
CA ALA A 73 -13.98 -6.17 -14.54
C ALA A 73 -14.32 -4.73 -14.95
N LEU A 74 -13.47 -3.76 -14.61
CA LEU A 74 -13.65 -2.37 -15.02
C LEU A 74 -13.56 -2.17 -16.54
N ARG A 75 -12.60 -2.84 -17.20
CA ARG A 75 -12.47 -2.85 -18.67
C ARG A 75 -13.74 -3.40 -19.34
N ARG A 76 -14.25 -4.55 -18.86
CA ARG A 76 -15.51 -5.14 -19.34
C ARG A 76 -16.69 -4.20 -19.16
N ARG A 77 -16.83 -3.56 -17.99
CA ARG A 77 -17.89 -2.60 -17.71
C ARG A 77 -17.83 -1.37 -18.63
N ARG A 78 -16.65 -0.78 -18.83
CA ARG A 78 -16.46 0.34 -19.77
C ARG A 78 -16.83 -0.04 -21.20
N ALA A 79 -16.42 -1.23 -21.65
CA ALA A 79 -16.77 -1.74 -22.98
C ALA A 79 -18.28 -1.92 -23.13
N TYR A 80 -18.96 -2.47 -22.11
CA TYR A 80 -20.41 -2.62 -22.09
C TYR A 80 -21.13 -1.27 -22.15
N VAL A 81 -20.76 -0.30 -21.30
CA VAL A 81 -21.37 1.04 -21.28
C VAL A 81 -21.18 1.75 -22.63
N ARG A 82 -19.99 1.64 -23.23
CA ARG A 82 -19.74 2.24 -24.56
C ARG A 82 -20.62 1.62 -25.64
N ARG A 83 -20.79 0.30 -25.64
CA ARG A 83 -21.69 -0.40 -26.59
C ARG A 83 -23.15 -0.02 -26.37
N ALA A 84 -23.58 0.10 -25.11
CA ALA A 84 -24.94 0.53 -24.77
C ALA A 84 -25.20 1.97 -25.25
N LEU A 85 -24.25 2.89 -25.03
CA LEU A 85 -24.33 4.27 -25.53
C LEU A 85 -24.34 4.33 -27.05
N GLN A 86 -23.54 3.50 -27.74
CA GLN A 86 -23.56 3.41 -29.21
C GLN A 86 -24.91 2.90 -29.72
N ALA A 87 -25.49 1.90 -29.08
CA ALA A 87 -26.82 1.39 -29.43
C ALA A 87 -27.90 2.47 -29.20
N ALA A 88 -27.85 3.18 -28.07
CA ALA A 88 -28.76 4.28 -27.78
C ALA A 88 -28.63 5.42 -28.81
N ALA A 89 -27.40 5.78 -29.19
CA ALA A 89 -27.14 6.77 -30.24
C ALA A 89 -27.68 6.32 -31.59
N ALA A 90 -27.49 5.05 -31.97
CA ALA A 90 -28.02 4.49 -33.21
C ALA A 90 -29.56 4.52 -33.24
N VAL A 91 -30.22 4.18 -32.12
CA VAL A 91 -31.67 4.29 -31.98
C VAL A 91 -32.13 5.74 -32.08
N ALA A 92 -31.44 6.68 -31.43
CA ALA A 92 -31.77 8.09 -31.48
C ALA A 92 -31.65 8.66 -32.90
N VAL A 93 -30.58 8.31 -33.63
CA VAL A 93 -30.41 8.71 -35.04
C VAL A 93 -31.47 8.07 -35.93
N PHE A 94 -31.79 6.79 -35.73
CA PHE A 94 -32.83 6.10 -36.51
C PHE A 94 -34.23 6.68 -36.26
N ALA A 95 -34.59 6.91 -34.99
CA ALA A 95 -35.87 7.50 -34.61
C ALA A 95 -35.97 8.97 -35.07
N GLY A 96 -34.89 9.74 -34.94
CA GLY A 96 -34.82 11.11 -35.45
C GLY A 96 -34.96 11.15 -36.98
N GLY A 97 -34.27 10.26 -37.69
CA GLY A 97 -34.38 10.11 -39.14
C GLY A 97 -35.78 9.70 -39.60
N ALA A 98 -36.44 8.78 -38.89
CA ALA A 98 -37.81 8.35 -39.18
C ALA A 98 -38.84 9.48 -38.99
N ALA A 99 -38.68 10.30 -37.93
CA ALA A 99 -39.55 11.45 -37.69
C ALA A 99 -39.41 12.54 -38.77
N VAL A 100 -38.17 12.82 -39.22
CA VAL A 100 -37.91 13.75 -40.33
C VAL A 100 -38.45 13.20 -41.66
N GLY A 101 -38.27 11.90 -41.92
CA GLY A 101 -38.78 11.25 -43.13
C GLY A 101 -40.31 11.25 -43.22
N ALA A 102 -41.02 10.99 -42.12
CA ALA A 102 -42.48 11.02 -42.07
C ALA A 102 -43.06 12.44 -42.18
N GLY A 103 -42.28 13.47 -41.83
CA GLY A 103 -42.64 14.88 -42.03
C GLY A 103 -42.54 15.35 -43.48
N PHE A 104 -41.80 14.65 -44.34
CA PHE A 104 -41.55 15.06 -45.72
C PHE A 104 -42.64 14.61 -46.71
N GLU A 105 -43.49 13.63 -46.36
CA GLU A 105 -44.57 13.13 -47.24
C GLU A 105 -45.91 13.91 -47.14
N ARG A 106 -45.96 15.01 -46.39
CA ARG A 106 -47.10 15.95 -46.41
C ARG A 106 -46.67 17.36 -46.79
N ASN A 107 -46.30 17.57 -48.05
CA ASN A 107 -46.61 18.82 -48.73
C ASN A 107 -46.54 18.72 -50.27
N PRO A 108 -47.66 18.73 -50.99
CA PRO A 108 -47.71 19.16 -52.38
C PRO A 108 -48.28 20.58 -52.45
N ALA A 109 -47.41 21.60 -52.44
CA ALA A 109 -47.61 22.85 -53.16
C ALA A 109 -46.43 23.82 -52.97
N SER A 110 -45.84 24.17 -54.11
CA SER A 110 -45.01 25.33 -54.44
C SER A 110 -45.26 26.61 -53.65
N SER A 111 -44.19 27.36 -53.35
CA SER A 111 -44.03 28.76 -53.81
C SER A 111 -42.64 29.30 -53.45
N GLU A 112 -42.07 30.00 -54.41
CA GLU A 112 -40.74 30.62 -54.44
C GLU A 112 -40.54 31.71 -53.36
N ALA A 113 -39.30 31.93 -52.93
CA ALA A 113 -38.51 33.13 -53.27
C ALA A 113 -37.44 33.52 -52.23
N HIS A 114 -36.33 34.00 -52.79
CA HIS A 114 -35.36 34.96 -52.26
C HIS A 114 -34.28 34.52 -51.25
N LEU A 115 -33.10 34.29 -51.83
CA LEU A 115 -31.81 34.65 -51.23
C LEU A 115 -31.77 36.17 -50.95
N PRO A 116 -31.10 36.57 -49.87
CA PRO A 116 -29.97 37.46 -50.06
C PRO A 116 -28.70 36.90 -49.38
N MET A 117 -27.58 37.07 -50.08
CA MET A 117 -26.27 37.08 -49.45
C MET A 117 -26.15 38.28 -48.52
N ASP A 118 -25.61 38.07 -47.33
CA ASP A 118 -24.81 39.08 -46.63
C ASP A 118 -23.59 38.41 -45.94
N ASP A 119 -22.48 39.14 -46.03
CA ASP A 119 -21.08 38.81 -45.73
C ASP A 119 -20.81 38.53 -44.23
N PRO A 120 -19.78 37.74 -43.86
CA PRO A 120 -19.52 37.32 -42.49
C PRO A 120 -18.58 38.30 -41.80
N ARG A 121 -19.08 39.05 -40.80
CA ARG A 121 -18.20 39.70 -39.82
C ARG A 121 -18.78 39.70 -38.41
N SER A 122 -17.89 39.33 -37.50
CA SER A 122 -17.91 39.59 -36.06
C SER A 122 -18.89 38.80 -35.20
N GLU A 123 -18.40 37.71 -34.63
CA GLU A 123 -18.54 37.49 -33.19
C GLU A 123 -17.27 36.80 -32.67
N THR A 124 -16.34 37.63 -32.21
CA THR A 124 -15.21 37.21 -31.38
C THR A 124 -15.76 36.79 -30.03
N ALA A 125 -15.91 35.48 -29.81
CA ALA A 125 -16.03 34.94 -28.46
C ALA A 125 -14.69 35.12 -27.75
N THR A 126 -14.67 36.07 -26.82
CA THR A 126 -13.57 36.39 -25.92
C THR A 126 -13.10 35.14 -25.20
N VAL A 127 -11.90 34.66 -25.55
CA VAL A 127 -11.15 33.69 -24.74
C VAL A 127 -10.76 34.42 -23.46
N ALA A 128 -11.40 34.06 -22.34
CA ALA A 128 -10.96 34.46 -21.02
C ALA A 128 -9.56 33.86 -20.77
N THR A 129 -8.55 34.72 -20.83
CA THR A 129 -7.18 34.42 -20.42
C THR A 129 -7.21 33.97 -18.96
N ALA A 130 -6.92 32.68 -18.73
CA ALA A 130 -6.72 32.14 -17.40
C ALA A 130 -5.49 32.81 -16.77
N GLU A 131 -5.68 33.31 -15.55
CA GLU A 131 -4.62 33.94 -14.75
C GLU A 131 -3.44 32.97 -14.50
N PRO A 132 -2.19 33.47 -14.46
CA PRO A 132 -1.04 32.65 -14.16
C PRO A 132 -1.08 32.16 -12.69
N ARG A 133 -0.98 30.84 -12.55
CA ARG A 133 -0.88 30.10 -11.30
C ARG A 133 0.31 30.61 -10.46
N PRO A 134 0.17 30.87 -9.15
CA PRO A 134 1.31 31.24 -8.32
C PRO A 134 2.32 30.08 -8.23
N GLU A 135 3.58 30.43 -8.46
CA GLU A 135 4.75 29.56 -8.29
C GLU A 135 4.79 28.98 -6.88
N ARG A 136 5.04 27.68 -6.78
CA ARG A 136 5.26 27.01 -5.50
C ARG A 136 6.64 27.46 -4.97
N PRO A 137 6.76 27.83 -3.69
CA PRO A 137 8.08 28.03 -3.10
C PRO A 137 8.86 26.71 -3.09
N ASN A 138 10.14 26.80 -3.43
CA ASN A 138 11.09 25.68 -3.42
C ASN A 138 11.07 24.93 -2.07
N PRO A 139 11.23 23.60 -2.08
CA PRO A 139 11.42 22.87 -0.84
C PRO A 139 12.71 23.32 -0.17
N VAL A 140 12.58 23.59 1.13
CA VAL A 140 13.65 23.95 2.05
C VAL A 140 14.78 22.92 1.95
N GLU A 141 15.98 23.43 1.65
CA GLU A 141 17.26 22.73 1.75
C GLU A 141 17.38 22.19 3.18
N THR A 142 17.07 20.91 3.33
CA THR A 142 17.19 20.20 4.60
C THR A 142 18.67 19.92 4.76
N ALA A 143 19.30 20.60 5.72
CA ALA A 143 20.67 20.33 6.10
C ALA A 143 20.83 18.82 6.34
N GLU A 144 21.73 18.18 5.58
CA GLU A 144 22.17 16.81 5.80
C GLU A 144 22.74 16.71 7.23
N GLU A 145 21.95 16.15 8.14
CA GLU A 145 22.51 15.55 9.35
C GLU A 145 23.37 14.35 8.93
N PRO A 146 24.61 14.23 9.44
CA PRO A 146 25.45 13.09 9.11
C PRO A 146 24.78 11.80 9.59
N PRO A 147 24.80 10.73 8.79
CA PRO A 147 24.14 9.48 9.15
C PRO A 147 24.76 8.93 10.44
N VAL A 148 23.92 8.78 11.47
CA VAL A 148 24.24 8.01 12.66
C VAL A 148 24.58 6.59 12.20
N ALA A 149 25.86 6.23 12.31
CA ALA A 149 26.35 4.91 11.96
C ALA A 149 25.68 3.87 12.88
N LEU A 150 24.65 3.20 12.37
CA LEU A 150 24.06 2.05 13.04
C LEU A 150 25.14 0.97 13.19
N PRO A 151 25.29 0.35 14.37
CA PRO A 151 26.22 -0.75 14.54
C PRO A 151 25.83 -1.88 13.58
N ARG A 152 26.80 -2.36 12.79
CA ARG A 152 26.60 -3.49 11.87
C ARG A 152 26.11 -4.69 12.69
N PRO A 153 25.01 -5.35 12.30
CA PRO A 153 24.55 -6.54 13.01
C PRO A 153 25.64 -7.60 12.92
N VAL A 154 26.20 -7.99 14.07
CA VAL A 154 27.09 -9.14 14.16
C VAL A 154 26.23 -10.36 13.92
N VAL A 155 26.29 -10.91 12.70
CA VAL A 155 25.63 -12.18 12.36
C VAL A 155 26.40 -13.29 13.07
N VAL A 156 25.95 -13.63 14.28
CA VAL A 156 26.38 -14.85 14.94
C VAL A 156 25.74 -16.00 14.17
N ARG A 157 26.52 -16.65 13.29
CA ARG A 157 26.16 -17.96 12.73
C ARG A 157 26.02 -18.94 13.89
N ARG A 158 24.81 -19.08 14.42
CA ARG A 158 24.45 -20.24 15.22
C ARG A 158 24.39 -21.39 14.24
N ALA A 159 25.36 -22.30 14.31
CA ALA A 159 25.23 -23.59 13.65
C ALA A 159 23.85 -24.14 14.02
N ALA A 160 23.04 -24.48 13.02
CA ALA A 160 21.76 -25.13 13.22
C ALA A 160 22.05 -26.46 13.91
N VAL A 161 22.02 -26.46 15.24
CA VAL A 161 21.89 -27.68 16.00
C VAL A 161 20.48 -28.13 15.69
N GLU A 162 20.37 -29.16 14.86
CA GLU A 162 19.13 -29.87 14.61
C GLU A 162 18.75 -30.53 15.94
N GLU A 163 18.11 -29.74 16.80
CA GLU A 163 17.64 -30.20 18.10
C GLU A 163 16.60 -31.29 17.85
N PRO A 164 16.76 -32.48 18.46
CA PRO A 164 15.78 -33.55 18.30
C PRO A 164 14.41 -33.02 18.74
N PRO A 165 13.31 -33.44 18.07
CA PRO A 165 11.99 -32.94 18.39
C PRO A 165 11.71 -33.16 19.89
N PRO A 166 11.24 -32.11 20.60
CA PRO A 166 11.05 -32.20 22.04
C PRO A 166 10.05 -33.32 22.35
N ALA A 167 10.31 -34.06 23.42
CA ALA A 167 9.45 -35.17 23.86
C ALA A 167 7.99 -34.74 24.12
N ASP A 168 7.79 -33.45 24.43
CA ASP A 168 6.48 -32.80 24.53
C ASP A 168 6.52 -31.43 23.80
N PRO A 169 5.89 -31.32 22.62
CA PRO A 169 5.87 -30.08 21.85
C PRO A 169 5.10 -28.95 22.56
N GLU A 170 4.11 -29.26 23.39
CA GLU A 170 3.34 -28.25 24.12
C GLU A 170 4.14 -27.66 25.29
N ALA A 171 4.91 -28.49 26.01
CA ALA A 171 5.86 -28.01 27.00
C ALA A 171 6.95 -27.13 26.36
N ALA A 172 7.48 -27.55 25.22
CA ALA A 172 8.48 -26.77 24.49
C ALA A 172 7.94 -25.42 24.00
N LEU A 173 6.69 -25.36 23.53
CA LEU A 173 6.04 -24.11 23.15
C LEU A 173 5.82 -23.19 24.36
N ARG A 174 5.39 -23.74 25.51
CA ARG A 174 5.23 -22.97 26.75
C ARG A 174 6.55 -22.37 27.23
N GLU A 175 7.64 -23.13 27.15
CA GLU A 175 8.98 -22.66 27.52
C GLU A 175 9.51 -21.61 26.54
N ALA A 176 9.32 -21.80 25.23
CA ALA A 176 9.68 -20.82 24.23
C ALA A 176 8.90 -19.50 24.41
N ALA A 177 7.60 -19.59 24.70
CA ALA A 177 6.77 -18.43 25.00
C ALA A 177 7.22 -17.72 26.29
N ALA A 178 7.64 -18.46 27.32
CA ALA A 178 8.20 -17.88 28.54
C ALA A 178 9.51 -17.13 28.25
N ARG A 179 10.44 -17.74 27.51
CA ARG A 179 11.70 -17.10 27.09
C ARG A 179 11.47 -15.83 26.27
N TYR A 180 10.48 -15.85 25.38
CA TYR A 180 10.11 -14.66 24.60
C TYR A 180 9.59 -13.53 25.48
N ARG A 181 8.69 -13.83 26.44
CA ARG A 181 8.18 -12.82 27.39
C ARG A 181 9.28 -12.22 28.25
N ASP A 182 10.21 -13.03 28.75
CA ASP A 182 11.38 -12.57 29.50
C ASP A 182 12.31 -11.68 28.66
N ALA A 183 12.53 -12.03 27.39
CA ALA A 183 13.31 -11.21 26.48
C ALA A 183 12.63 -9.86 26.20
N LEU A 184 11.31 -9.87 26.03
CA LEU A 184 10.53 -8.66 25.84
C LEU A 184 10.56 -7.77 27.08
N ALA A 185 10.44 -8.36 28.28
CA ALA A 185 10.54 -7.63 29.54
C ALA A 185 11.89 -6.92 29.67
N ARG A 186 13.01 -7.62 29.41
CA ARG A 186 14.35 -7.03 29.40
C ARG A 186 14.50 -5.93 28.35
N PHE A 187 14.00 -6.17 27.14
CA PHE A 187 14.01 -5.15 26.10
C PHE A 187 13.20 -3.91 26.50
N THR A 188 12.07 -4.08 27.16
CA THR A 188 11.27 -2.97 27.68
C THR A 188 11.90 -2.31 28.88
N GLU A 189 12.70 -2.98 29.70
CA GLU A 189 13.48 -2.34 30.76
C GLU A 189 14.62 -1.50 30.16
N GLU A 190 15.31 -2.03 29.14
CA GLU A 190 16.38 -1.34 28.43
C GLU A 190 15.89 -0.15 27.59
N ARG A 191 14.68 -0.25 27.00
CA ARG A 191 14.06 0.85 26.24
C ARG A 191 13.11 1.74 27.04
N GLY A 192 12.55 1.22 28.13
CA GLY A 192 11.41 1.79 28.86
C GLY A 192 11.73 3.02 29.67
N ALA A 193 13.00 3.38 29.81
CA ALA A 193 13.39 4.72 30.26
C ALA A 193 12.93 5.84 29.30
N ALA A 194 12.39 5.51 28.11
CA ALA A 194 11.84 6.46 27.14
C ALA A 194 10.33 6.34 26.87
N ALA A 195 9.61 5.41 27.52
CA ALA A 195 8.14 5.39 27.43
C ALA A 195 7.57 6.40 28.43
N SER A 196 6.97 7.49 27.94
CA SER A 196 6.51 8.64 28.75
C SER A 196 6.06 8.21 30.15
N GLU A 197 6.77 8.71 31.16
CA GLU A 197 6.53 8.39 32.58
C GLU A 197 5.13 8.82 33.03
N ASP A 198 4.49 9.73 32.29
CA ASP A 198 3.15 10.23 32.56
C ASP A 198 2.06 9.26 32.04
N PRO A 199 1.23 8.69 32.94
CA PRO A 199 0.09 7.85 32.58
C PRO A 199 -0.94 8.58 31.71
N THR A 200 -1.06 9.91 31.86
CA THR A 200 -2.02 10.74 31.12
C THR A 200 -1.66 10.83 29.64
N SER A 201 -0.39 11.09 29.34
CA SER A 201 0.16 11.11 27.98
C SER A 201 0.00 9.75 27.28
N ARG A 202 0.18 8.66 28.02
CA ARG A 202 -0.03 7.29 27.51
C ARG A 202 -1.51 7.01 27.20
N LEU A 203 -2.41 7.47 28.07
CA LEU A 203 -3.86 7.36 27.85
C LEU A 203 -4.29 8.13 26.60
N ALA A 204 -3.81 9.36 26.41
CA ALA A 204 -4.11 10.17 25.23
C ALA A 204 -3.63 9.51 23.93
N ALA A 205 -2.45 8.89 23.94
CA ALA A 205 -1.95 8.12 22.80
C ALA A 205 -2.83 6.90 22.49
N LEU A 206 -3.24 6.14 23.51
CA LEU A 206 -4.14 5.00 23.35
C LEU A 206 -5.51 5.41 22.81
N GLU A 207 -6.06 6.55 23.25
CA GLU A 207 -7.33 7.06 22.72
C GLU A 207 -7.23 7.45 21.25
N GLY A 208 -6.09 8.01 20.81
CA GLY A 208 -5.82 8.27 19.40
C GLY A 208 -5.75 6.98 18.56
N ILE A 209 -5.10 5.93 19.07
CA ILE A 209 -5.04 4.61 18.41
C ILE A 209 -6.45 3.99 18.32
N LEU A 210 -7.23 4.04 19.40
CA LEU A 210 -8.60 3.51 19.42
C LEU A 210 -9.51 4.24 18.44
N HIS A 211 -9.38 5.58 18.35
CA HIS A 211 -10.16 6.38 17.42
C HIS A 211 -9.84 6.03 15.96
N THR A 212 -8.56 5.98 15.60
CA THR A 212 -8.12 5.67 14.23
C THR A 212 -8.42 4.22 13.83
N THR A 213 -8.19 3.26 14.73
CA THR A 213 -8.47 1.84 14.46
C THR A 213 -9.97 1.59 14.30
N ARG A 214 -10.82 2.30 15.06
CA ARG A 214 -12.28 2.21 14.89
C ARG A 214 -12.72 2.73 13.52
N ALA A 215 -12.19 3.86 13.07
CA ALA A 215 -12.48 4.40 11.74
C ALA A 215 -12.05 3.41 10.63
N ALA A 216 -10.90 2.74 10.79
CA ALA A 216 -10.45 1.71 9.86
C ALA A 216 -11.36 0.46 9.87
N LEU A 217 -11.86 0.04 11.03
CA LEU A 217 -12.81 -1.07 11.14
C LEU A 217 -14.17 -0.75 10.54
N ASP A 218 -14.60 0.51 10.53
CA ASP A 218 -15.84 0.93 9.85
C ASP A 218 -15.72 0.77 8.31
N GLU A 219 -14.50 0.90 7.75
CA GLU A 219 -14.23 0.65 6.33
C GLU A 219 -14.09 -0.84 6.00
N VAL A 220 -13.46 -1.62 6.91
CA VAL A 220 -13.18 -3.05 6.72
C VAL A 220 -13.61 -3.84 7.98
N PRO A 221 -14.91 -4.17 8.12
CA PRO A 221 -15.45 -4.73 9.36
C PRO A 221 -14.95 -6.14 9.69
N ASP A 222 -14.49 -6.90 8.69
CA ASP A 222 -14.06 -8.29 8.84
C ASP A 222 -12.52 -8.45 8.85
N ASP A 223 -11.75 -7.39 9.16
CA ASP A 223 -10.30 -7.47 9.28
C ASP A 223 -9.86 -7.99 10.68
N PRO A 224 -9.35 -9.24 10.79
CA PRO A 224 -8.98 -9.84 12.08
C PRO A 224 -7.75 -9.18 12.72
N VAL A 225 -6.90 -8.53 11.93
CA VAL A 225 -5.69 -7.85 12.44
C VAL A 225 -6.09 -6.55 13.12
N LEU A 226 -6.91 -5.73 12.45
CA LEU A 226 -7.41 -4.49 13.02
C LEU A 226 -8.27 -4.74 14.27
N GLU A 227 -9.10 -5.79 14.25
CA GLU A 227 -9.88 -6.20 15.41
C GLU A 227 -8.98 -6.61 16.59
N GLY A 228 -7.89 -7.34 16.32
CA GLY A 228 -6.90 -7.72 17.32
C GLY A 228 -6.18 -6.52 17.94
N PHE A 229 -5.76 -5.55 17.11
CA PHE A 229 -5.14 -4.30 17.57
C PHE A 229 -6.11 -3.45 18.40
N TYR A 230 -7.37 -3.35 17.98
CA TYR A 230 -8.39 -2.61 18.72
C TYR A 230 -8.61 -3.20 20.12
N ARG A 231 -8.74 -4.53 20.22
CA ARG A 231 -8.91 -5.23 21.50
C ARG A 231 -7.70 -5.09 22.42
N SER A 232 -6.48 -5.15 21.88
CA SER A 232 -5.28 -5.00 22.69
C SER A 232 -5.13 -3.58 23.23
N ALA A 233 -5.41 -2.56 22.41
CA ALA A 233 -5.42 -1.16 22.85
C ALA A 233 -6.49 -0.90 23.93
N LEU A 234 -7.68 -1.50 23.82
CA LEU A 234 -8.71 -1.41 24.85
C LEU A 234 -8.25 -2.03 26.18
N ALA A 235 -7.65 -3.23 26.13
CA ALA A 235 -7.15 -3.89 27.33
C ALA A 235 -6.05 -3.07 28.03
N GLN A 236 -5.16 -2.45 27.28
CA GLN A 236 -4.12 -1.57 27.83
C GLN A 236 -4.70 -0.31 28.48
N ARG A 237 -5.72 0.30 27.85
CA ARG A 237 -6.43 1.44 28.43
C ARG A 237 -7.09 1.08 29.77
N GLU A 238 -7.77 -0.06 29.83
CA GLU A 238 -8.44 -0.53 31.05
C GLU A 238 -7.44 -0.82 32.17
N ALA A 239 -6.28 -1.40 31.84
CA ALA A 239 -5.20 -1.65 32.79
C ALA A 239 -4.66 -0.34 33.40
N ILE A 240 -4.39 0.67 32.57
CA ILE A 240 -3.89 1.98 33.04
C ILE A 240 -4.92 2.66 33.95
N LEU A 241 -6.20 2.64 33.57
CA LEU A 241 -7.25 3.22 34.41
C LEU A 241 -7.34 2.50 35.77
N SER A 242 -7.23 1.17 35.77
CA SER A 242 -7.20 0.36 36.99
C SER A 242 -6.00 0.73 37.88
N ASP A 243 -4.80 0.85 37.32
CA ASP A 243 -3.58 1.22 38.06
C ASP A 243 -3.68 2.62 38.68
N VAL A 244 -4.25 3.59 37.96
CA VAL A 244 -4.48 4.95 38.48
C VAL A 244 -5.47 4.93 39.64
N THR A 245 -6.54 4.14 39.56
CA THR A 245 -7.49 4.03 40.68
C THR A 245 -6.87 3.42 41.93
N ILE A 246 -6.03 2.39 41.79
CA ILE A 246 -5.33 1.73 42.91
C ILE A 246 -4.32 2.69 43.55
N THR A 247 -3.53 3.37 42.72
CA THR A 247 -2.53 4.36 43.19
C THR A 247 -3.20 5.51 43.95
N THR A 248 -4.33 6.00 43.45
CA THR A 248 -5.09 7.07 44.12
C THR A 248 -5.68 6.60 45.45
N ALA A 249 -6.16 5.35 45.54
CA ALA A 249 -6.69 4.78 46.78
C ALA A 249 -5.60 4.58 47.85
N GLN A 250 -4.38 4.21 47.46
CA GLN A 250 -3.24 4.05 48.38
C GLN A 250 -2.70 5.38 48.92
N ALA A 251 -2.86 6.49 48.20
CA ALA A 251 -2.41 7.82 48.64
C ALA A 251 -3.35 8.48 49.68
N VAL A 252 -4.54 7.93 49.92
CA VAL A 252 -5.57 8.48 50.81
C VAL A 252 -5.58 7.79 52.20
N TYR A 253 -4.84 6.70 52.36
CA TYR A 253 -4.63 5.99 53.64
C TYR A 253 -3.23 6.28 54.21
#